data_AF-A0A2A5E327-F1
#
_entry.id   AF-A0A2A5E327-F1
#
_cell.length_a   1.000
_cell.length_b   1.000
_cell.length_c   1.000
_cell.angle_alpha   90.00
_cell.angle_beta   90.00
_cell.angle_gamma   90.00
#
_symmetry.space_group_name_H-M   'P 1'
#
loop_
_entity.id
_entity.type
_entity.pdbx_description
1 polymer ?
#
loop_
_entity_poly.entity_id
_entity_poly.type
_entity_poly.pdbx_seq_one_letter_code
_entity_poly.pdbx_strand_id
1 'polypeptide(L)'
;MKRIINTKKFVFFLIITGCWFQIVAKDVTGKLTFTKSADFVMLAYFTEDHSLSKKTVQVDQKAKKFSKKLVVGNTSAEVVFKNGDSVSHNIFAKDTKADVTFDVGLMSPGKDSKIKIDWNKDLIIRIGCKIHPKMRSYIANIDSAFHTIVELEKKKKEVEFSLKDVPDKLTKLRIWFPKYDTVDVEIKVGTTSEVDIKRNGKLYGKILLKR
;
A
#
# COMPACT_ATOMS: atom_id res chain seq x y z
N MET A 1 -65.63 -41.71 -38.76
CA MET A 1 -64.87 -40.59 -39.37
C MET A 1 -63.94 -39.99 -38.33
N LYS A 2 -62.62 -40.07 -38.56
CA LYS A 2 -61.58 -39.56 -37.64
C LYS A 2 -61.59 -38.02 -37.62
N ARG A 3 -61.51 -37.41 -36.43
CA ARG A 3 -61.04 -36.02 -36.30
C ARG A 3 -60.11 -35.88 -35.10
N ILE A 4 -59.01 -35.21 -35.38
CA ILE A 4 -57.70 -35.23 -34.73
C ILE A 4 -57.74 -34.34 -33.48
N ILE A 5 -57.30 -34.87 -32.34
CA ILE A 5 -57.10 -34.11 -31.10
C ILE A 5 -55.70 -33.50 -31.17
N ASN A 6 -55.63 -32.17 -31.25
CA ASN A 6 -54.38 -31.43 -31.32
C ASN A 6 -54.01 -30.92 -29.91
N THR A 7 -53.19 -31.66 -29.18
CA THR A 7 -52.68 -31.25 -27.87
C THR A 7 -51.49 -30.31 -28.04
N LYS A 8 -51.72 -29.00 -27.88
CA LYS A 8 -50.64 -28.01 -27.78
C LYS A 8 -49.90 -28.21 -26.45
N LYS A 9 -48.65 -28.69 -26.50
CA LYS A 9 -47.74 -28.73 -25.35
C LYS A 9 -47.30 -27.30 -25.03
N PHE A 10 -47.78 -26.74 -23.92
CA PHE A 10 -47.26 -25.49 -23.37
C PHE A 10 -45.96 -25.79 -22.63
N VAL A 11 -44.83 -25.35 -23.17
CA VAL A 11 -43.53 -25.38 -22.50
C VAL A 11 -43.44 -24.12 -21.64
N PHE A 12 -43.51 -24.27 -20.32
CA PHE A 12 -43.32 -23.18 -19.38
C PHE A 12 -41.81 -22.89 -19.26
N PHE A 13 -41.34 -21.81 -19.89
CA PHE A 13 -39.98 -21.33 -19.72
C PHE A 13 -39.90 -20.59 -18.37
N LEU A 14 -39.33 -21.25 -17.36
CA LEU A 14 -39.04 -20.63 -16.07
C LEU A 14 -37.85 -19.67 -16.27
N ILE A 15 -38.13 -18.38 -16.50
CA ILE A 15 -37.10 -17.34 -16.54
C ILE A 15 -36.66 -17.10 -15.08
N ILE A 16 -35.58 -17.75 -14.66
CA ILE A 16 -34.91 -17.43 -13.40
C ILE A 16 -34.23 -16.08 -13.61
N THR A 17 -34.92 -15.01 -13.24
CA THR A 17 -34.32 -13.67 -13.10
C THR A 17 -33.35 -13.72 -11.92
N GLY A 18 -32.10 -14.11 -12.20
CA GLY A 18 -31.02 -13.99 -11.24
C GLY A 18 -30.93 -12.54 -10.77
N CYS A 19 -31.20 -12.30 -9.49
CA CYS A 19 -30.96 -11.02 -8.86
C CYS A 19 -29.44 -10.87 -8.74
N TRP A 20 -28.84 -10.14 -9.68
CA TRP A 20 -27.43 -9.79 -9.63
C TRP A 20 -27.26 -8.79 -8.50
N PHE A 21 -26.88 -9.26 -7.31
CA PHE A 21 -26.38 -8.37 -6.26
C PHE A 21 -25.10 -7.70 -6.78
N GLN A 22 -25.20 -6.43 -7.14
CA GLN A 22 -24.02 -5.63 -7.39
C GLN A 22 -23.36 -5.33 -6.05
N ILE A 23 -22.23 -5.99 -5.78
CA ILE A 23 -21.33 -5.60 -4.69
C ILE A 23 -20.77 -4.24 -5.09
N VAL A 24 -21.36 -3.17 -4.58
CA VAL A 24 -20.82 -1.82 -4.75
C VAL A 24 -19.69 -1.68 -3.75
N ALA A 25 -18.46 -1.89 -4.22
CA ALA A 25 -17.27 -1.65 -3.41
C ALA A 25 -17.29 -0.21 -2.86
N LYS A 26 -16.89 -0.05 -1.59
CA LYS A 26 -16.97 1.23 -0.88
C LYS A 26 -15.58 1.77 -0.59
N ASP A 27 -15.45 3.09 -0.71
CA ASP A 27 -14.23 3.80 -0.38
C ASP A 27 -14.00 3.78 1.14
N VAL A 28 -12.74 3.70 1.53
CA VAL A 28 -12.29 3.94 2.89
C VAL A 28 -11.60 5.29 2.91
N THR A 29 -12.04 6.19 3.76
CA THR A 29 -11.44 7.51 3.93
C THR A 29 -10.80 7.63 5.29
N GLY A 30 -9.71 8.40 5.37
CA GLY A 30 -9.01 8.66 6.62
C GLY A 30 -8.57 10.11 6.72
N LYS A 31 -8.76 10.70 7.90
CA LYS A 31 -8.24 12.02 8.28
C LYS A 31 -7.23 11.85 9.41
N LEU A 32 -5.98 12.16 9.12
CA LEU A 32 -4.88 12.22 10.09
C LEU A 32 -4.84 13.61 10.71
N THR A 33 -4.75 13.67 12.04
CA THR A 33 -4.50 14.91 12.79
C THR A 33 -3.31 14.72 13.71
N PHE A 34 -2.19 15.36 13.40
CA PHE A 34 -0.97 15.29 14.19
C PHE A 34 -0.90 16.40 15.25
N THR A 35 -0.59 16.03 16.49
CA THR A 35 -0.31 17.00 17.57
C THR A 35 1.16 17.45 17.56
N LYS A 36 2.03 16.68 16.90
CA LYS A 36 3.46 16.95 16.69
C LYS A 36 3.82 16.83 15.20
N SER A 37 5.09 16.90 14.84
CA SER A 37 5.51 16.76 13.44
C SER A 37 5.27 15.32 12.93
N ALA A 38 4.68 15.21 11.74
CA ALA A 38 4.58 13.96 10.98
C ALA A 38 5.96 13.52 10.43
N ASP A 39 6.14 12.23 10.14
CA ASP A 39 7.24 11.81 9.26
C ASP A 39 6.94 12.20 7.80
N PHE A 40 7.69 11.68 6.82
CA PHE A 40 7.55 12.13 5.43
C PHE A 40 6.69 11.21 4.54
N VAL A 41 6.22 10.07 5.04
CA VAL A 41 5.38 9.12 4.27
C VAL A 41 4.56 8.22 5.19
N MET A 42 3.41 7.75 4.71
CA MET A 42 2.55 6.73 5.30
C MET A 42 2.19 5.68 4.23
N LEU A 43 1.96 4.44 4.66
CA LEU A 43 1.34 3.38 3.88
C LEU A 43 0.11 2.86 4.63
N ALA A 44 -1.05 2.84 3.99
CA ALA A 44 -2.25 2.18 4.50
C ALA A 44 -2.65 1.05 3.54
N TYR A 45 -2.95 -0.15 4.06
CA TYR A 45 -3.28 -1.32 3.24
C TYR A 45 -4.14 -2.33 3.99
N PHE A 46 -4.98 -3.06 3.27
CA PHE A 46 -5.72 -4.19 3.83
C PHE A 46 -4.85 -5.44 3.89
N THR A 47 -4.63 -5.98 5.09
CA THR A 47 -3.73 -7.14 5.33
C THR A 47 -4.29 -8.47 4.82
N GLU A 48 -5.60 -8.55 4.63
CA GLU A 48 -6.32 -9.74 4.14
C GLU A 48 -6.34 -9.83 2.61
N ASP A 49 -5.86 -8.78 1.93
CA ASP A 49 -5.80 -8.76 0.48
C ASP A 49 -4.46 -9.31 -0.02
N HIS A 50 -4.57 -10.22 -0.99
CA HIS A 50 -3.43 -10.86 -1.65
C HIS A 50 -3.46 -10.69 -3.17
N SER A 51 -4.21 -9.70 -3.68
CA SER A 51 -4.44 -9.50 -5.11
C SER A 51 -3.41 -8.60 -5.82
N LEU A 52 -2.35 -8.15 -5.13
CA LEU A 52 -1.31 -7.35 -5.74
C LEU A 52 -0.60 -8.13 -6.85
N SER A 53 -0.73 -7.63 -8.08
CA SER A 53 0.03 -8.15 -9.22
C SER A 53 1.51 -7.81 -9.08
N LYS A 54 2.38 -8.77 -9.45
CA LYS A 54 3.82 -8.54 -9.57
C LYS A 54 4.05 -7.48 -10.64
N LYS A 55 4.52 -6.30 -10.21
CA LYS A 55 4.93 -5.21 -11.10
C LYS A 55 6.35 -4.80 -10.77
N THR A 56 7.13 -4.53 -11.79
CA THR A 56 8.43 -3.87 -11.63
C THR A 56 8.18 -2.41 -11.26
N VAL A 57 8.73 -1.99 -10.13
CA VAL A 57 8.65 -0.59 -9.69
C VAL A 57 9.97 0.10 -10.00
N GLN A 58 9.91 1.30 -10.56
CA GLN A 58 11.08 2.12 -10.84
C GLN A 58 11.21 3.26 -9.83
N VAL A 59 12.43 3.48 -9.34
CA VAL A 59 12.81 4.59 -8.47
C VAL A 59 14.01 5.28 -9.07
N ASP A 60 13.93 6.60 -9.21
CA ASP A 60 15.05 7.41 -9.70
C ASP A 60 15.77 8.07 -8.51
N GLN A 61 17.06 8.28 -8.64
CA GLN A 61 17.87 9.05 -7.71
C GLN A 61 18.24 10.35 -8.41
N LYS A 62 17.67 11.47 -7.93
CA LYS A 62 17.83 12.79 -8.55
C LYS A 62 17.76 13.89 -7.51
N ALA A 63 18.54 14.96 -7.70
CA ALA A 63 18.66 16.07 -6.76
C ALA A 63 18.97 15.59 -5.32
N LYS A 64 19.86 14.58 -5.21
CA LYS A 64 20.23 13.93 -3.95
C LYS A 64 19.02 13.45 -3.15
N LYS A 65 18.02 12.87 -3.84
CA LYS A 65 16.80 12.27 -3.28
C LYS A 65 16.41 11.03 -4.08
N PHE A 66 15.70 10.11 -3.45
CA PHE A 66 14.91 9.11 -4.17
C PHE A 66 13.61 9.78 -4.65
N SER A 67 13.18 9.47 -5.87
CA SER A 67 11.96 10.03 -6.49
C SER A 67 10.67 9.50 -5.87
N LYS A 68 10.75 8.39 -5.13
CA LYS A 68 9.66 7.80 -4.35
C LYS A 68 10.06 7.75 -2.89
N LYS A 69 9.17 8.18 -1.99
CA LYS A 69 9.37 8.06 -0.53
C LYS A 69 9.15 6.65 0.00
N LEU A 70 8.26 5.91 -0.65
CA LEU A 70 7.96 4.53 -0.39
C LEU A 70 7.53 3.88 -1.70
N VAL A 71 7.89 2.62 -1.90
CA VAL A 71 7.38 1.78 -2.97
C VAL A 71 6.80 0.49 -2.38
N VAL A 72 5.81 -0.06 -3.06
CA VAL A 72 5.16 -1.33 -2.71
C VAL A 72 5.52 -2.37 -3.77
N GLY A 73 5.93 -3.55 -3.32
CA GLY A 73 5.97 -4.75 -4.11
C GLY A 73 5.60 -5.95 -3.25
N ASN A 74 5.44 -7.12 -3.86
CA ASN A 74 5.29 -8.38 -3.15
C ASN A 74 6.55 -9.24 -3.27
N THR A 75 6.54 -10.39 -2.62
CA THR A 75 7.68 -11.30 -2.59
C THR A 75 8.11 -11.70 -4.00
N SER A 76 9.41 -11.62 -4.26
CA SER A 76 10.06 -11.80 -5.56
C SER A 76 9.83 -10.69 -6.59
N ALA A 77 9.13 -9.60 -6.27
CA ALA A 77 9.09 -8.43 -7.15
C ALA A 77 10.49 -7.77 -7.22
N GLU A 78 10.76 -7.10 -8.35
CA GLU A 78 11.98 -6.32 -8.56
C GLU A 78 11.68 -4.82 -8.43
N VAL A 79 12.53 -4.12 -7.70
CA VAL A 79 12.61 -2.65 -7.71
C VAL A 79 13.85 -2.25 -8.48
N VAL A 80 13.67 -1.48 -9.55
CA VAL A 80 14.74 -0.95 -10.39
C VAL A 80 15.07 0.46 -9.92
N PHE A 81 16.32 0.69 -9.55
CA PHE A 81 16.85 1.98 -9.19
C PHE A 81 17.67 2.54 -10.34
N LYS A 82 17.38 3.76 -10.76
CA LYS A 82 18.17 4.53 -11.72
C LYS A 82 18.91 5.65 -11.01
N ASN A 83 20.16 5.88 -11.35
CA ASN A 83 20.85 7.11 -10.98
C ASN A 83 20.67 8.17 -12.07
N GLY A 84 19.62 8.98 -11.98
CA GLY A 84 19.35 10.11 -12.86
C GLY A 84 20.01 11.44 -12.43
N ASP A 85 20.86 11.43 -11.41
CA ASP A 85 21.61 12.60 -10.95
C ASP A 85 22.97 12.73 -11.69
N SER A 86 23.62 13.89 -11.56
CA SER A 86 24.96 14.12 -12.12
C SER A 86 26.10 13.61 -11.23
N VAL A 87 25.76 13.12 -10.03
CA VAL A 87 26.70 12.58 -9.05
C VAL A 87 26.45 11.11 -8.79
N SER A 88 27.45 10.39 -8.31
CA SER A 88 27.28 9.00 -7.92
C SER A 88 26.35 8.85 -6.70
N HIS A 89 25.66 7.72 -6.64
CA HIS A 89 24.75 7.38 -5.58
C HIS A 89 24.90 5.92 -5.15
N ASN A 90 24.17 5.52 -4.13
CA ASN A 90 24.21 4.19 -3.55
C ASN A 90 22.80 3.83 -3.06
N ILE A 91 22.52 2.53 -2.96
CA ILE A 91 21.34 1.99 -2.28
C ILE A 91 21.81 0.90 -1.32
N PHE A 92 21.51 1.08 -0.04
CA PHE A 92 21.78 0.07 0.97
C PHE A 92 20.62 -0.04 1.95
N ALA A 93 20.50 -1.20 2.59
CA ALA A 93 19.68 -1.42 3.77
C ALA A 93 20.50 -2.14 4.85
N LYS A 94 20.19 -1.82 6.10
CA LYS A 94 20.67 -2.55 7.29
C LYS A 94 19.58 -2.47 8.35
N ASP A 95 18.69 -3.44 8.34
CA ASP A 95 17.63 -3.62 9.33
C ASP A 95 17.88 -4.92 10.09
N THR A 96 18.43 -4.80 11.30
CA THR A 96 18.78 -5.95 12.13
C THR A 96 17.56 -6.63 12.75
N LYS A 97 16.41 -5.95 12.82
CA LYS A 97 15.18 -6.53 13.37
C LYS A 97 14.48 -7.40 12.33
N ALA A 98 14.53 -6.97 11.08
CA ALA A 98 13.98 -7.70 9.94
C ALA A 98 14.96 -8.73 9.34
N ASP A 99 16.20 -8.77 9.81
CA ASP A 99 17.31 -9.55 9.21
C ASP A 99 17.52 -9.22 7.71
N VAL A 100 17.46 -7.94 7.36
CA VAL A 100 17.64 -7.47 5.97
C VAL A 100 18.87 -6.61 5.87
N THR A 101 19.87 -7.07 5.13
CA THR A 101 21.08 -6.31 4.84
C THR A 101 21.49 -6.48 3.38
N PHE A 102 21.70 -5.37 2.69
CA PHE A 102 22.29 -5.38 1.35
C PHE A 102 22.94 -4.04 1.05
N ASP A 103 23.82 -4.04 0.05
CA ASP A 103 24.46 -2.84 -0.51
C ASP A 103 24.75 -3.07 -1.99
N VAL A 104 24.21 -2.21 -2.86
CA VAL A 104 24.42 -2.31 -4.32
C VAL A 104 25.74 -1.68 -4.77
N GLY A 105 26.51 -1.09 -3.85
CA GLY A 105 27.72 -0.35 -4.18
C GLY A 105 27.44 1.04 -4.76
N LEU A 106 28.49 1.70 -5.22
CA LEU A 106 28.39 3.04 -5.80
C LEU A 106 27.94 2.95 -7.26
N MET A 107 26.83 3.62 -7.58
CA MET A 107 26.25 3.74 -8.91
C MET A 107 26.66 5.07 -9.54
N SER A 108 27.39 5.02 -10.65
CA SER A 108 27.69 6.20 -11.47
C SER A 108 26.43 6.80 -12.11
N PRO A 109 26.46 8.09 -12.51
CA PRO A 109 25.37 8.70 -13.29
C PRO A 109 24.92 7.85 -14.49
N GLY A 110 23.61 7.77 -14.69
CA GLY A 110 22.98 7.03 -15.78
C GLY A 110 22.95 5.50 -15.63
N LYS A 111 23.48 4.94 -14.54
CA LYS A 111 23.45 3.49 -14.27
C LYS A 111 22.20 3.09 -13.50
N ASP A 112 21.82 1.83 -13.70
CA ASP A 112 20.71 1.19 -13.02
C ASP A 112 21.20 0.07 -12.10
N SER A 113 20.40 -0.27 -11.10
CA SER A 113 20.58 -1.44 -10.23
C SER A 113 19.23 -2.02 -9.86
N LYS A 114 19.19 -3.31 -9.55
CA LYS A 114 17.96 -4.01 -9.20
C LYS A 114 18.05 -4.59 -7.81
N ILE A 115 16.98 -4.48 -7.04
CA ILE A 115 16.82 -5.15 -5.75
C ILE A 115 15.59 -6.03 -5.86
N LYS A 116 15.75 -7.32 -5.55
CA LYS A 116 14.64 -8.27 -5.42
C LYS A 116 14.10 -8.20 -4.00
N ILE A 117 12.79 -8.19 -3.85
CA ILE A 117 12.14 -8.28 -2.53
C ILE A 117 12.16 -9.74 -2.07
N ASP A 118 12.93 -10.03 -1.03
CA ASP A 118 13.13 -11.38 -0.47
C ASP A 118 12.92 -11.47 1.04
N TRP A 119 12.64 -10.35 1.72
CA TRP A 119 12.31 -10.32 3.14
C TRP A 119 10.85 -10.71 3.42
N ASN A 120 10.51 -10.94 4.69
CA ASN A 120 9.17 -11.40 5.07
C ASN A 120 8.05 -10.42 4.68
N LYS A 121 6.86 -10.96 4.45
CA LYS A 121 5.65 -10.17 4.19
C LYS A 121 5.34 -9.22 5.36
N ASP A 122 4.66 -8.13 5.04
CA ASP A 122 4.31 -7.02 5.92
C ASP A 122 5.49 -6.23 6.50
N LEU A 123 6.73 -6.54 6.11
CA LEU A 123 7.90 -5.76 6.48
C LEU A 123 8.19 -4.64 5.48
N ILE A 124 8.59 -3.50 6.03
CA ILE A 124 8.84 -2.26 5.28
C ILE A 124 10.27 -1.83 5.58
N ILE A 125 11.13 -2.06 4.60
CA ILE A 125 12.58 -1.92 4.76
C ILE A 125 13.00 -0.52 4.34
N ARG A 126 13.75 0.13 5.22
CA ARG A 126 14.36 1.42 4.92
C ARG A 126 15.57 1.23 4.01
N ILE A 127 15.63 2.04 2.96
CA ILE A 127 16.82 2.18 2.13
C ILE A 127 17.43 3.58 2.23
N GLY A 128 18.73 3.67 1.99
CA GLY A 128 19.48 4.93 2.02
C GLY A 128 20.63 4.95 1.03
N CYS A 129 21.33 6.09 0.99
CA CYS A 129 22.58 6.27 0.24
C CYS A 129 23.69 6.61 1.23
N LYS A 130 24.79 5.83 1.24
CA LYS A 130 25.90 6.02 2.21
C LYS A 130 26.53 7.41 2.14
N ILE A 131 26.75 7.93 0.93
CA ILE A 131 27.42 9.22 0.70
C ILE A 131 26.47 10.43 0.78
N HIS A 132 25.16 10.20 0.86
CA HIS A 132 24.15 11.25 1.04
C HIS A 132 23.16 10.86 2.14
N PRO A 133 23.51 11.01 3.43
CA PRO A 133 22.73 10.43 4.55
C PRO A 133 21.28 10.94 4.68
N LYS A 134 20.94 12.05 4.01
CA LYS A 134 19.57 12.59 3.95
C LYS A 134 18.68 11.88 2.93
N MET A 135 19.25 11.15 1.97
CA MET A 135 18.52 10.31 1.01
C MET A 135 17.93 9.11 1.70
N ARG A 136 16.60 9.01 1.70
CA ARG A 136 15.86 7.96 2.38
C ARG A 136 14.61 7.62 1.59
N SER A 137 14.33 6.32 1.51
CA SER A 137 13.09 5.76 0.97
C SER A 137 12.78 4.45 1.70
N TYR A 138 11.65 3.82 1.36
CA TYR A 138 11.22 2.54 1.92
C TYR A 138 10.73 1.61 0.81
N ILE A 139 10.94 0.32 0.99
CA ILE A 139 10.36 -0.73 0.15
C ILE A 139 9.47 -1.59 1.04
N ALA A 140 8.18 -1.63 0.76
CA ALA A 140 7.21 -2.47 1.46
C ALA A 140 7.05 -3.80 0.73
N ASN A 141 7.09 -4.91 1.46
CA ASN A 141 6.66 -6.22 0.96
C ASN A 141 5.23 -6.50 1.45
N ILE A 142 4.23 -6.18 0.62
CA ILE A 142 2.81 -6.45 0.93
C ILE A 142 2.15 -7.12 -0.28
N ASP A 143 1.10 -7.91 -0.05
CA ASP A 143 0.34 -8.57 -1.13
C ASP A 143 -0.95 -7.81 -1.51
N SER A 144 -1.20 -6.66 -0.90
CA SER A 144 -2.45 -5.93 -1.04
C SER A 144 -2.43 -4.97 -2.24
N ALA A 145 -3.33 -5.14 -3.19
CA ALA A 145 -3.66 -4.15 -4.22
C ALA A 145 -4.47 -2.98 -3.62
N PHE A 146 -5.22 -3.23 -2.56
CA PHE A 146 -5.95 -2.19 -1.81
C PHE A 146 -5.03 -1.50 -0.80
N HIS A 147 -4.10 -0.71 -1.32
CA HIS A 147 -3.19 0.12 -0.55
C HIS A 147 -3.16 1.57 -1.06
N THR A 148 -2.70 2.48 -0.22
CA THR A 148 -2.41 3.86 -0.59
C THR A 148 -1.14 4.35 0.10
N ILE A 149 -0.36 5.14 -0.62
CA ILE A 149 0.86 5.80 -0.14
C ILE A 149 0.58 7.29 -0.06
N VAL A 150 0.86 7.89 1.09
CA VAL A 150 0.62 9.32 1.30
C VAL A 150 1.94 9.96 1.70
N GLU A 151 2.41 10.89 0.87
CA GLU A 151 3.53 11.74 1.24
C GLU A 151 3.07 12.77 2.28
N LEU A 152 3.83 12.87 3.36
CA LEU A 152 3.51 13.71 4.50
C LEU A 152 4.47 14.89 4.56
N GLU A 153 3.92 16.05 4.91
CA GLU A 153 4.70 17.27 5.09
C GLU A 153 4.84 17.57 6.57
N LYS A 154 6.07 17.82 7.03
CA LYS A 154 6.39 18.02 8.45
C LYS A 154 5.55 19.07 9.18
N LYS A 155 5.08 20.10 8.44
CA LYS A 155 4.32 21.24 8.97
C LYS A 155 2.81 21.08 8.81
N LYS A 156 2.35 20.12 8.02
CA LYS A 156 0.93 19.89 7.76
C LYS A 156 0.37 19.01 8.87
N LYS A 157 -0.49 19.59 9.70
CA LYS A 157 -1.09 18.90 10.85
C LYS A 157 -2.24 17.99 10.46
N GLU A 158 -2.96 18.34 9.40
CA GLU A 158 -4.10 17.56 8.92
C GLU A 158 -3.84 17.03 7.52
N VAL A 159 -3.99 15.73 7.33
CA VAL A 159 -3.80 15.07 6.04
C VAL A 159 -4.95 14.11 5.82
N GLU A 160 -5.52 14.10 4.61
CA GLU A 160 -6.57 13.18 4.23
C GLU A 160 -6.05 12.14 3.25
N PHE A 161 -6.66 10.96 3.27
CA PHE A 161 -6.37 9.89 2.32
C PHE A 161 -7.61 9.06 2.03
N SER A 162 -7.57 8.32 0.92
CA SER A 162 -8.60 7.35 0.58
C SER A 162 -8.01 6.09 -0.04
N LEU A 163 -8.70 4.98 0.16
CA LEU A 163 -8.58 3.76 -0.63
C LEU A 163 -9.91 3.58 -1.36
N LYS A 164 -9.85 3.48 -2.68
CA LYS A 164 -11.06 3.39 -3.51
C LYS A 164 -11.49 1.95 -3.71
N ASP A 165 -12.79 1.77 -3.90
CA ASP A 165 -13.39 0.52 -4.37
C ASP A 165 -12.97 -0.69 -3.51
N VAL A 166 -12.91 -0.53 -2.19
CA VAL A 166 -12.45 -1.59 -1.29
C VAL A 166 -13.55 -2.64 -1.11
N PRO A 167 -13.32 -3.93 -1.46
CA PRO A 167 -14.29 -4.99 -1.28
C PRO A 167 -14.73 -5.14 0.17
N ASP A 168 -16.03 -5.28 0.39
CA ASP A 168 -16.67 -5.34 1.72
C ASP A 168 -16.09 -6.43 2.63
N LYS A 169 -15.56 -7.50 2.04
CA LYS A 169 -14.94 -8.62 2.76
C LYS A 169 -13.61 -8.27 3.45
N LEU A 170 -12.90 -7.25 2.97
CA LEU A 170 -11.64 -6.83 3.57
C LEU A 170 -11.97 -5.94 4.75
N THR A 171 -11.51 -6.21 5.96
CA THR A 171 -11.84 -5.36 7.12
C THR A 171 -10.60 -4.96 7.91
N LYS A 172 -9.51 -5.72 7.84
CA LYS A 172 -8.27 -5.46 8.59
C LYS A 172 -7.35 -4.47 7.87
N LEU A 173 -7.53 -3.20 8.19
CA LEU A 173 -6.67 -2.12 7.71
C LEU A 173 -5.44 -1.98 8.61
N ARG A 174 -4.27 -1.95 8.00
CA ARG A 174 -3.01 -1.61 8.64
C ARG A 174 -2.50 -0.28 8.12
N ILE A 175 -2.08 0.59 9.01
CA ILE A 175 -1.48 1.89 8.70
C ILE A 175 -0.09 1.95 9.33
N TRP A 176 0.90 2.13 8.47
CA TRP A 176 2.31 2.21 8.85
C TRP A 176 2.87 3.61 8.63
N PHE A 177 3.70 4.04 9.57
CA PHE A 177 4.53 5.24 9.46
C PHE A 177 5.96 4.93 9.89
N PRO A 178 6.96 5.60 9.31
CA PRO A 178 8.34 5.46 9.78
C PRO A 178 8.50 5.85 11.26
N LYS A 179 9.03 4.93 12.08
CA LYS A 179 9.34 5.12 13.52
C LYS A 179 8.14 5.26 14.46
N TYR A 180 6.91 5.10 13.97
CA TYR A 180 5.72 5.05 14.81
C TYR A 180 5.32 3.60 15.06
N ASP A 181 4.48 3.42 16.04
CA ASP A 181 3.83 2.14 16.29
C ASP A 181 2.86 1.90 15.11
N THR A 182 2.83 0.67 14.59
CA THR A 182 1.91 0.33 13.49
C THR A 182 0.48 0.32 14.02
N VAL A 183 -0.45 0.87 13.24
CA VAL A 183 -1.86 0.97 13.62
C VAL A 183 -2.63 -0.11 12.86
N ASP A 184 -3.17 -1.08 13.60
CA ASP A 184 -4.05 -2.11 13.07
C ASP A 184 -5.47 -1.84 13.54
N VAL A 185 -6.43 -1.82 12.61
CA VAL A 185 -7.83 -1.47 12.88
C VAL A 185 -8.77 -2.28 11.99
N GLU A 186 -9.84 -2.78 12.58
CA GLU A 186 -10.95 -3.38 11.84
C GLU A 186 -11.94 -2.28 11.43
N ILE A 187 -12.15 -2.10 10.12
CA ILE A 187 -13.06 -1.09 9.56
C ILE A 187 -14.08 -1.74 8.60
N LYS A 188 -15.31 -1.87 9.06
CA LYS A 188 -16.44 -2.45 8.32
C LYS A 188 -17.21 -1.37 7.57
N VAL A 189 -17.99 -1.77 6.57
CA VAL A 189 -18.87 -0.85 5.84
C VAL A 189 -19.89 -0.22 6.79
N GLY A 190 -20.09 1.10 6.69
CA GLY A 190 -20.98 1.88 7.53
C GLY A 190 -20.41 2.25 8.90
N THR A 191 -19.10 2.08 9.13
CA THR A 191 -18.47 2.31 10.44
C THR A 191 -17.52 3.49 10.42
N THR A 192 -17.37 4.11 11.59
CA THR A 192 -16.37 5.13 11.86
C THR A 192 -15.50 4.64 13.01
N SER A 193 -14.19 4.84 12.90
CA SER A 193 -13.23 4.46 13.94
C SER A 193 -12.25 5.60 14.17
N GLU A 194 -11.92 5.89 15.42
CA GLU A 194 -10.88 6.83 15.80
C GLU A 194 -9.75 6.06 16.49
N VAL A 195 -8.54 6.18 15.97
CA VAL A 195 -7.36 5.47 16.48
C VAL A 195 -6.21 6.41 16.73
N ASP A 196 -5.42 6.13 17.76
CA ASP A 196 -4.27 6.94 18.13
C ASP A 196 -3.06 6.66 17.22
N ILE A 197 -2.35 7.72 16.85
CA ILE A 197 -1.00 7.63 16.29
C ILE A 197 -0.03 7.67 17.47
N LYS A 198 0.66 6.55 17.74
CA LYS A 198 1.63 6.44 18.84
C LYS A 198 3.05 6.23 18.34
N ARG A 199 4.02 6.64 19.14
CA ARG A 199 5.44 6.36 18.93
C ARG A 199 6.09 6.04 20.25
N ASN A 200 6.55 4.80 20.41
CA ASN A 200 7.04 4.29 21.69
C ASN A 200 6.01 4.54 22.81
N GLY A 201 4.73 4.26 22.54
CA GLY A 201 3.62 4.43 23.48
C GLY A 201 3.15 5.88 23.73
N LYS A 202 3.87 6.90 23.25
CA LYS A 202 3.46 8.31 23.41
C LYS A 202 2.50 8.72 22.30
N LEU A 203 1.49 9.51 22.61
CA LEU A 203 0.52 10.05 21.64
C LEU A 203 1.15 11.15 20.75
N TYR A 204 0.96 11.03 19.44
CA TYR A 204 1.45 11.97 18.42
C TYR A 204 0.35 12.49 17.47
N GLY A 205 -0.84 11.94 17.55
CA GLY A 205 -1.96 12.32 16.70
C GLY A 205 -3.08 11.31 16.76
N LYS A 206 -4.07 11.49 15.89
CA LYS A 206 -5.23 10.61 15.72
C LYS A 206 -5.49 10.38 14.24
N ILE A 207 -6.16 9.28 13.94
CA ILE A 207 -6.69 8.95 12.62
C ILE A 207 -8.19 8.73 12.79
N LEU A 208 -9.00 9.54 12.10
CA LEU A 208 -10.42 9.31 11.95
C LEU A 208 -10.65 8.55 10.64
N LEU A 209 -11.14 7.32 10.73
CA LEU A 209 -11.43 6.45 9.60
C LEU A 209 -12.94 6.34 9.40
N LYS A 210 -13.36 6.34 8.14
CA LYS A 210 -14.75 6.12 7.74
C LYS A 210 -14.81 5.18 6.56
N ARG A 211 -15.79 4.29 6.59
CA ARG A 211 -16.12 3.39 5.49
C ARG A 211 -17.61 3.16 5.44
#